data_AF-A0A497RQH0-F1
#
_entry.id   AF-A0A497RQH0-F1
#
_cell.length_a   1.000
_cell.length_b   1.000
_cell.length_c   1.000
_cell.angle_alpha   90.00
_cell.angle_beta   90.00
_cell.angle_gamma   90.00
#
_symmetry.space_group_name_H-M   'P 1'
#
loop_
_entity.id
_entity.type
_entity.pdbx_description
1 polymer ?
#
loop_
_entity_poly.entity_id
_entity_poly.type
_entity_poly.pdbx_seq_one_letter_code
_entity_poly.pdbx_strand_id
1 'polypeptide(L)'
;MAILRNHEIWEMDIEELDDRLFQLREDLMKIKGVLASGGIPEDIGRAREIKRTIARILTIKNIKQKEQKEKQGNELSKVRTS
;
A
#
# COMPACT_ATOMS: atom_id res chain seq x y z
N MET A 1 -2.30 -7.88 -15.60
CA MET A 1 -1.64 -6.57 -15.66
C MET A 1 -1.18 -6.18 -14.26
N ALA A 2 -0.28 -5.21 -14.12
CA ALA A 2 0.08 -4.64 -12.82
C ALA A 2 -0.49 -3.21 -12.74
N ILE A 3 -1.33 -2.93 -11.74
CA ILE A 3 -1.90 -1.60 -11.50
C ILE A 3 -0.81 -0.58 -11.13
N LEU A 4 0.23 -1.04 -10.43
CA LEU A 4 1.43 -0.29 -10.13
C LEU A 4 2.64 -1.19 -10.30
N ARG A 5 3.71 -0.65 -10.87
CA ARG A 5 5.02 -1.29 -10.98
C ARG A 5 5.77 -1.11 -9.67
N ASN A 6 6.74 -1.99 -9.45
CA ASN A 6 7.46 -2.04 -8.18
C ASN A 6 8.22 -0.74 -7.88
N HIS A 7 8.88 -0.16 -8.90
CA HIS A 7 9.65 1.08 -8.74
C HIS A 7 8.76 2.25 -8.33
N GLU A 8 7.57 2.37 -8.93
CA GLU A 8 6.59 3.43 -8.63
C GLU A 8 6.20 3.41 -7.14
N ILE A 9 5.99 2.22 -6.57
CA ILE A 9 5.64 2.06 -5.14
C ILE A 9 6.83 2.44 -4.23
N TRP A 10 8.06 2.21 -4.68
CA TRP A 10 9.26 2.56 -3.91
C TRP A 10 9.56 4.06 -3.92
N GLU A 11 9.23 4.74 -5.02
CA GLU A 11 9.41 6.19 -5.17
C GLU A 11 8.40 6.97 -4.31
N MET A 12 7.20 6.43 -4.10
CA MET A 12 6.15 7.07 -3.27
C MET A 12 6.56 7.21 -1.82
N ASP A 13 6.21 8.33 -1.18
CA ASP A 13 6.37 8.49 0.27
C ASP A 13 5.31 7.72 1.08
N ILE A 14 5.38 7.75 2.42
CA ILE A 14 4.43 6.99 3.26
C ILE A 14 3.00 7.53 3.14
N GLU A 15 2.84 8.83 2.95
CA GLU A 15 1.54 9.51 2.87
C GLU A 15 0.88 9.20 1.51
N GLU A 16 1.62 9.30 0.43
CA GLU A 16 1.23 8.89 -0.92
C GLU A 16 0.87 7.39 -0.97
N LEU A 17 1.64 6.53 -0.29
CA LEU A 17 1.31 5.11 -0.17
C LEU A 17 -0.03 4.89 0.55
N ASP A 18 -0.36 5.72 1.54
CA ASP A 18 -1.62 5.65 2.27
C ASP A 18 -2.81 6.15 1.45
N ASP A 19 -2.66 7.25 0.74
CA ASP A 19 -3.67 7.75 -0.20
C ASP A 19 -3.95 6.72 -1.30
N ARG A 20 -2.88 6.11 -1.83
CA ARG A 20 -3.01 5.09 -2.86
C ARG A 20 -3.67 3.82 -2.31
N LEU A 21 -3.34 3.44 -1.09
CA LEU A 21 -3.98 2.32 -0.39
C LEU A 21 -5.47 2.58 -0.18
N PHE A 22 -5.86 3.80 0.18
CA PHE A 22 -7.25 4.20 0.35
C PHE A 22 -8.04 4.04 -0.95
N GLN A 23 -7.54 4.62 -2.05
CA GLN A 23 -8.16 4.53 -3.37
C GLN A 23 -8.35 3.07 -3.83
N LEU A 24 -7.32 2.23 -3.65
CA LEU A 24 -7.41 0.81 -4.03
C LEU A 24 -8.42 0.04 -3.17
N ARG A 25 -8.58 0.39 -1.90
CA ARG A 25 -9.59 -0.20 -1.02
C ARG A 25 -11.00 0.21 -1.42
N GLU A 26 -11.19 1.46 -1.82
CA GLU A 26 -12.47 1.98 -2.32
C GLU A 26 -12.89 1.25 -3.61
N ASP A 27 -11.97 1.11 -4.56
CA ASP A 27 -12.20 0.36 -5.79
C ASP A 27 -12.57 -1.11 -5.51
N LEU A 28 -11.85 -1.74 -4.56
CA LEU A 28 -12.17 -3.11 -4.14
C LEU A 28 -13.54 -3.20 -3.49
N MET A 29 -13.95 -2.18 -2.72
CA MET A 29 -15.25 -2.12 -2.07
C MET A 29 -16.38 -2.02 -3.09
N LYS A 30 -16.23 -1.20 -4.14
CA LYS A 30 -17.20 -1.10 -5.24
C LYS A 30 -17.42 -2.45 -5.91
N ILE A 31 -16.33 -3.14 -6.26
CA ILE A 31 -16.40 -4.48 -6.88
C ILE A 31 -17.09 -5.48 -5.95
N LYS A 32 -16.73 -5.49 -4.66
CA LYS A 32 -17.37 -6.34 -3.66
C LYS A 32 -18.86 -6.03 -3.47
N GLY A 33 -19.26 -4.76 -3.55
CA GLY A 33 -20.66 -4.35 -3.44
C GLY A 33 -21.52 -4.96 -4.55
N VAL A 34 -21.04 -4.90 -5.79
CA VAL A 34 -21.72 -5.53 -6.94
C VAL A 34 -21.81 -7.05 -6.78
N LEU A 35 -20.72 -7.69 -6.36
CA LEU A 35 -20.70 -9.13 -6.07
C LEU A 35 -21.70 -9.51 -4.97
N ALA A 36 -21.78 -8.72 -3.91
CA ALA A 36 -22.67 -8.98 -2.78
C ALA A 36 -24.15 -8.82 -3.14
N SER A 37 -24.48 -7.92 -4.08
CA SER A 37 -25.84 -7.78 -4.60
C SER A 37 -26.22 -8.88 -5.61
N GLY A 38 -25.34 -9.86 -5.86
CA GLY A 38 -25.54 -10.91 -6.87
C GLY A 38 -25.30 -10.43 -8.31
N GLY A 39 -24.75 -9.23 -8.48
CA GLY A 39 -24.35 -8.70 -9.78
C GLY A 39 -23.00 -9.22 -10.24
N ILE A 40 -22.73 -9.10 -11.54
CA ILE A 40 -21.43 -9.42 -12.13
C ILE A 40 -20.67 -8.10 -12.32
N PRO A 41 -19.56 -7.87 -11.61
CA PRO A 41 -18.72 -6.70 -11.86
C PRO A 41 -18.12 -6.75 -13.26
N GLU A 42 -17.97 -5.57 -13.89
CA GLU A 42 -17.41 -5.45 -15.25
C GLU A 42 -16.01 -6.05 -15.36
N ASP A 43 -15.21 -5.99 -14.29
CA ASP A 43 -13.85 -6.52 -14.27
C ASP A 43 -13.55 -7.33 -13.00
N ILE A 44 -13.85 -8.63 -13.07
CA ILE A 44 -13.58 -9.60 -11.99
C ILE A 44 -12.06 -9.78 -11.80
N GLY A 45 -11.28 -9.69 -12.89
CA GLY A 45 -9.82 -9.84 -12.88
C GLY A 45 -9.14 -8.72 -12.07
N ARG A 46 -9.66 -7.50 -12.20
CA ARG A 46 -9.18 -6.32 -11.48
C ARG A 46 -9.24 -6.46 -9.97
N ALA A 47 -10.22 -7.17 -9.41
CA ALA A 47 -10.26 -7.42 -7.96
C ALA A 47 -9.02 -8.17 -7.46
N ARG A 48 -8.52 -9.14 -8.24
CA ARG A 48 -7.30 -9.90 -7.90
C ARG A 48 -6.07 -9.02 -8.04
N GLU A 49 -6.03 -8.16 -9.06
CA GLU A 49 -4.93 -7.22 -9.27
C GLU A 49 -4.85 -6.18 -8.15
N ILE A 50 -5.98 -5.58 -7.76
CA ILE A 50 -6.08 -4.63 -6.65
C ILE A 50 -5.55 -5.25 -5.35
N LYS A 51 -5.99 -6.47 -5.02
CA LYS A 51 -5.51 -7.17 -3.80
C LYS A 51 -3.99 -7.37 -3.80
N ARG A 52 -3.40 -7.72 -4.95
CA ARG A 52 -1.94 -7.87 -5.07
C ARG A 52 -1.23 -6.53 -4.90
N THR A 53 -1.74 -5.47 -5.50
CA THR A 53 -1.15 -4.13 -5.38
C THR A 53 -1.23 -3.61 -3.94
N ILE A 54 -2.36 -3.80 -3.26
CA ILE A 54 -2.54 -3.50 -1.83
C ILE A 54 -1.47 -4.23 -0.99
N ALA A 55 -1.27 -5.53 -1.23
CA ALA A 55 -0.27 -6.31 -0.50
C ALA A 55 1.15 -5.73 -0.70
N ARG A 56 1.52 -5.36 -1.93
CA ARG A 56 2.82 -4.76 -2.24
C ARG A 56 3.01 -3.40 -1.55
N ILE A 57 2.01 -2.52 -1.60
CA ILE A 57 2.04 -1.22 -0.90
C ILE A 57 2.25 -1.42 0.59
N LEU A 58 1.50 -2.33 1.23
CA LEU A 58 1.65 -2.62 2.65
C LEU A 58 3.05 -3.16 3.00
N THR A 59 3.62 -4.02 2.14
CA THR A 59 4.99 -4.51 2.31
C THR A 59 6.00 -3.37 2.28
N ILE A 60 5.95 -2.50 1.27
CA ILE A 60 6.90 -1.39 1.13
C ILE A 60 6.73 -0.39 2.27
N LYS A 61 5.48 -0.04 2.61
CA LYS A 61 5.18 0.85 3.74
C LYS A 61 5.80 0.32 5.05
N ASN A 62 5.66 -0.98 5.34
CA ASN A 62 6.24 -1.58 6.54
C ASN A 62 7.78 -1.54 6.54
N ILE A 63 8.42 -1.74 5.37
CA ILE A 63 9.88 -1.63 5.24
C ILE A 63 10.31 -0.18 5.52
N LYS A 64 9.70 0.81 4.85
CA LYS A 64 10.00 2.24 5.06
C LYS A 64 9.81 2.67 6.52
N GLN A 65 8.76 2.21 7.17
CA GLN A 65 8.50 2.50 8.58
C GLN A 65 9.55 1.90 9.53
N LYS A 66 10.04 0.68 9.24
CA LYS A 66 11.15 0.09 10.01
C LYS A 66 12.43 0.88 9.85
N GLU A 67 12.79 1.25 8.62
CA GLU A 67 13.98 2.08 8.35
C GLU A 67 13.91 3.44 9.05
N GLN A 68 12.74 4.08 9.10
CA GLN A 68 12.55 5.33 9.83
C GLN A 68 12.74 5.17 11.35
N LYS A 69 12.23 4.08 11.93
CA LYS A 69 12.40 3.77 13.36
C LYS A 69 13.85 3.49 13.73
N GLU A 70 14.57 2.76 12.87
CA GLU A 70 16.00 2.46 13.07
C GLU A 70 16.85 3.73 13.00
N LYS A 71 16.56 4.64 12.05
CA LYS A 71 17.23 5.93 11.95
C LYS A 71 17.01 6.78 13.20
N GLN A 72 15.77 6.89 13.69
CA GLN A 72 15.46 7.63 14.92
C GLN A 72 16.17 7.04 16.14
N GLY A 73 16.20 5.70 16.27
CA GLY A 73 16.91 5.02 17.36
C GLY A 73 18.42 5.29 17.35
N ASN A 74 19.04 5.33 16.18
CA ASN A 74 20.47 5.62 16.01
C ASN A 74 20.82 7.10 16.24
N GLU A 75 19.91 8.02 15.97
CA GLU A 75 20.11 9.45 16.27
C GLU A 75 20.01 9.71 17.78
N LEU A 76 19.02 9.11 18.46
CA LEU A 76 18.84 9.21 19.91
C LEU A 76 20.03 8.63 20.71
N SER A 77 20.69 7.60 20.20
CA SER A 77 21.87 7.02 20.86
C SER A 77 23.11 7.90 20.74
N LYS A 78 23.33 8.57 19.59
CA LYS A 78 24.45 9.50 19.38
C LYS A 78 24.38 10.74 20.28
N VAL A 79 23.17 11.26 20.51
CA VAL A 79 22.95 12.43 21.39
C VAL A 79 23.29 12.11 22.85
N ARG A 80 23.15 10.86 23.30
CA ARG A 80 23.43 10.47 24.69
C ARG A 80 24.92 10.21 24.99
N THR A 81 25.72 10.00 23.95
CA THR A 81 27.16 9.75 24.04
C THR A 81 28.01 11.01 23.83
N SER A 82 27.39 12.15 23.51
CA SER A 82 28.03 13.46 23.35
C SER A 82 27.77 14.33 24.57
#